data_AF-A0A956NKL9-F1
#
_entry.id   AF-A0A956NKL9-F1
#
_cell.length_a   1.000
_cell.length_b   1.000
_cell.length_c   1.000
_cell.angle_alpha   90.00
_cell.angle_beta   90.00
_cell.angle_gamma   90.00
#
_symmetry.space_group_name_H-M   'P 1'
#
loop_
_entity.id
_entity.type
_entity.pdbx_description
1 polymer ?
#
loop_
_entity_poly.entity_id
_entity_poly.type
_entity_poly.pdbx_seq_one_letter_code
_entity_poly.pdbx_strand_id
1 'polypeptide(L)'
;MTVVSLTYNSDWLAGLNPLGLRSEQRAISSTARQLEEQWVDALDYQTTVSIGERWNRLVTAIQDVADEASEPDWDGHGALQANEMAVRWAFQFALSLPRDLPLPQPSIDKDGEVSFEWYLGPRAVFSVSVAPNGTLSYAGLYGHRKCYGVESLDSSVPEPILEGIRRLTRDASAFAG
;
A
#
# COMPACT_ATOMS: atom_id res chain seq x y z
N MET A 1 17.72 13.57 34.70
CA MET A 1 17.90 14.62 33.68
C MET A 1 19.32 14.51 33.14
N THR A 2 19.50 13.87 31.99
CA THR A 2 20.76 13.91 31.23
C THR A 2 20.40 13.65 29.77
N VAL A 3 20.70 14.63 28.92
CA VAL A 3 20.56 14.55 27.46
C VAL A 3 21.87 13.98 26.92
N VAL A 4 21.81 12.90 26.14
CA VAL A 4 22.96 12.41 25.37
C VAL A 4 22.68 12.72 23.92
N SER A 5 23.43 13.69 23.38
CA SER A 5 23.45 14.03 21.96
C SER A 5 24.37 13.03 21.25
N LEU A 6 23.87 12.35 20.21
CA LEU A 6 24.69 11.55 19.30
C LEU A 6 24.79 12.28 17.97
N THR A 7 25.94 12.88 17.72
CA THR A 7 26.37 13.36 16.40
C THR A 7 26.57 12.15 15.48
N TYR A 8 25.79 12.07 14.40
CA TYR A 8 25.96 11.03 13.38
C TYR A 8 26.98 11.51 12.35
N ASN A 9 28.06 10.76 12.20
CA ASN A 9 29.16 11.03 11.27
C ASN A 9 28.87 10.29 9.96
N SER A 10 28.68 11.03 8.86
CA SER A 10 28.36 10.50 7.54
C SER A 10 29.64 10.24 6.73
N ASP A 11 30.20 9.04 6.86
CA ASP A 11 31.35 8.57 6.05
C ASP A 11 31.28 7.05 5.79
N TRP A 12 30.26 6.59 5.06
CA TRP A 12 30.09 5.17 4.69
C TRP A 12 29.88 4.91 3.18
N LEU A 13 30.58 5.67 2.32
CA LEU A 13 30.78 5.30 0.90
C LEU A 13 32.27 5.19 0.53
N ALA A 14 32.96 4.19 1.06
CA ALA A 14 34.16 3.70 0.38
C ALA A 14 34.26 2.19 0.58
N GLY A 15 34.16 1.48 -0.55
CA GLY A 15 34.02 0.04 -0.60
C GLY A 15 35.08 -0.74 0.17
N LEU A 16 34.69 -1.93 0.60
CA LEU A 16 35.44 -3.17 0.47
C LEU A 16 34.51 -4.30 0.92
N ASN A 17 34.38 -5.28 0.04
CA ASN A 17 33.80 -6.58 0.31
C ASN A 17 34.87 -7.45 1.01
N PRO A 18 34.61 -8.07 2.17
CA PRO A 18 35.41 -9.21 2.56
C PRO A 18 34.58 -10.34 3.19
N LEU A 19 33.47 -10.75 2.58
CA LEU A 19 32.93 -12.10 2.81
C LEU A 19 32.45 -12.65 1.46
N GLY A 20 33.32 -13.44 0.82
CA GLY A 20 33.06 -14.09 -0.46
C GLY A 20 31.90 -15.08 -0.41
N LEU A 21 30.68 -14.56 -0.53
CA LEU A 21 29.49 -15.31 -0.90
C LEU A 21 29.03 -14.81 -2.28
N ARG A 22 29.22 -15.66 -3.29
CA ARG A 22 28.47 -15.58 -4.55
C ARG A 22 27.05 -16.09 -4.28
N SER A 23 26.03 -15.27 -4.53
CA SER A 23 24.83 -15.66 -5.28
C SER A 23 23.85 -14.49 -5.41
N GLU A 24 23.79 -13.99 -6.64
CA GLU A 24 22.59 -13.48 -7.33
C GLU A 24 21.90 -12.23 -6.75
N GLN A 25 22.42 -11.07 -7.16
CA GLN A 25 21.58 -9.90 -7.41
C GLN A 25 20.52 -10.28 -8.45
N ARG A 26 19.29 -10.57 -8.02
CA ARG A 26 18.12 -10.47 -8.88
C ARG A 26 17.58 -9.05 -8.76
N ALA A 27 17.68 -8.35 -9.89
CA ALA A 27 16.88 -7.22 -10.34
C ALA A 27 16.19 -6.38 -9.24
N ILE A 28 16.89 -5.37 -8.73
CA ILE A 28 16.19 -4.17 -8.27
C ILE A 28 15.81 -3.43 -9.55
N SER A 29 14.57 -3.56 -10.00
CA SER A 29 14.08 -2.89 -11.20
C SER A 29 14.33 -1.38 -11.06
N SER A 30 14.82 -0.75 -12.13
CA SER A 30 15.15 0.68 -12.18
C SER A 30 13.99 1.61 -11.77
N THR A 31 12.77 1.09 -11.73
CA THR A 31 11.54 1.79 -11.34
C THR A 31 11.48 2.07 -9.82
N ALA A 32 11.99 1.17 -8.98
CA ALA A 32 11.96 1.33 -7.51
C ALA A 32 12.81 2.51 -7.04
N ARG A 33 13.93 2.77 -7.75
CA ARG A 33 14.87 3.84 -7.41
C ARG A 33 14.29 5.24 -7.63
N GLN A 34 13.31 5.39 -8.53
CA GLN A 34 12.77 6.69 -8.91
C GLN A 34 11.57 7.11 -8.03
N LEU A 35 10.91 6.16 -7.38
CA LEU A 35 9.83 6.41 -6.42
C LEU A 35 10.37 6.77 -5.02
N GLU A 36 11.51 6.21 -4.62
CA GLU A 36 12.15 6.48 -3.31
C GLU A 36 12.71 7.90 -3.19
N GLU A 37 13.26 8.47 -4.26
CA GLU A 37 14.05 9.71 -4.17
C GLU A 37 13.22 10.99 -3.91
N GLN A 38 11.89 10.97 -4.02
CA GLN A 38 11.08 12.20 -3.92
C GLN A 38 10.20 12.32 -2.68
N TRP A 39 9.99 11.26 -1.89
CA TRP A 39 8.98 11.27 -0.82
C TRP A 39 9.49 10.91 0.58
N VAL A 40 10.72 10.40 0.69
CA VAL A 40 11.27 9.92 1.98
C VAL A 40 11.59 11.07 2.94
N ASP A 41 12.02 12.23 2.44
CA ASP A 41 12.44 13.36 3.31
C ASP A 41 11.29 14.07 4.04
N ALA A 42 10.06 14.01 3.50
CA ALA A 42 8.94 14.76 4.05
C ALA A 42 8.25 14.06 5.25
N LEU A 43 8.42 12.74 5.40
CA LEU A 43 7.68 11.92 6.36
C LEU A 43 8.52 11.47 7.57
N ASP A 44 9.83 11.63 7.52
CA ASP A 44 10.75 11.07 8.55
C ASP A 44 10.78 11.90 9.85
N TYR A 45 10.22 13.11 9.88
CA TYR A 45 10.45 13.99 11.03
C TYR A 45 9.52 13.78 12.23
N GLN A 46 8.34 13.15 12.12
CA GLN A 46 7.37 13.10 13.24
C GLN A 46 6.41 11.89 13.28
N THR A 47 6.78 10.68 12.86
CA THR A 47 5.90 9.52 13.08
C THR A 47 6.25 8.81 14.40
N THR A 48 5.31 8.82 15.35
CA THR A 48 5.38 7.97 16.56
C THR A 48 5.55 6.51 16.12
N VAL A 49 6.33 5.72 16.86
CA VAL A 49 6.75 4.34 16.47
C VAL A 49 5.61 3.48 15.89
N SER A 50 4.40 3.57 16.45
CA SER A 50 3.22 2.83 15.99
C SER A 50 2.64 3.30 14.65
N ILE A 51 2.76 4.60 14.34
CA ILE A 51 2.33 5.19 13.06
C ILE A 51 3.33 4.79 11.97
N GLY A 52 4.62 4.90 12.27
CA GLY A 52 5.69 4.50 11.35
C GLY A 52 5.57 3.03 10.98
N GLU A 53 5.30 2.14 11.94
CA GLU A 53 5.18 0.71 11.65
C GLU A 53 3.97 0.36 10.78
N ARG A 54 2.79 0.96 11.05
CA ARG A 54 1.58 0.74 10.23
C ARG A 54 1.80 1.22 8.81
N TRP A 55 2.40 2.40 8.66
CA TRP A 55 2.73 2.99 7.37
C TRP A 55 3.72 2.11 6.60
N ASN A 56 4.84 1.75 7.21
CA ASN A 56 5.86 0.91 6.59
C ASN A 56 5.28 -0.42 6.12
N ARG A 57 4.40 -1.06 6.91
CA ARG A 57 3.73 -2.30 6.48
C ARG A 57 2.91 -2.13 5.20
N LEU A 58 2.15 -1.04 5.06
CA LEU A 58 1.39 -0.79 3.83
C LEU A 58 2.29 -0.45 2.65
N VAL A 59 3.31 0.39 2.86
CA VAL A 59 4.25 0.77 1.80
C VAL A 59 4.97 -0.46 1.27
N THR A 60 5.55 -1.26 2.17
CA THR A 60 6.24 -2.49 1.79
C THR A 60 5.29 -3.44 1.08
N ALA A 61 4.06 -3.63 1.58
CA ALA A 61 3.11 -4.51 0.91
C ALA A 61 2.71 -4.03 -0.50
N ILE A 62 2.57 -2.72 -0.73
CA ILE A 62 2.31 -2.15 -2.06
C ILE A 62 3.52 -2.36 -2.98
N GLN A 63 4.74 -2.15 -2.47
CA GLN A 63 5.98 -2.38 -3.22
C GLN A 63 6.12 -3.86 -3.61
N ASP A 64 5.90 -4.77 -2.66
CA ASP A 64 6.01 -6.20 -2.89
C ASP A 64 5.08 -6.68 -4.02
N VAL A 65 3.81 -6.26 -4.01
CA VAL A 65 2.86 -6.66 -5.06
C VAL A 65 3.13 -5.98 -6.40
N ALA A 66 3.66 -4.75 -6.39
CA ALA A 66 4.04 -4.05 -7.62
C ALA A 66 5.30 -4.68 -8.25
N ASP A 67 6.25 -5.12 -7.44
CA ASP A 67 7.46 -5.80 -7.88
C ASP A 67 7.13 -7.20 -8.44
N GLU A 68 6.21 -7.93 -7.80
CA GLU A 68 5.71 -9.22 -8.29
C GLU A 68 5.05 -9.08 -9.67
N ALA A 69 4.26 -8.02 -9.85
CA ALA A 69 3.56 -7.72 -11.09
C ALA A 69 4.35 -6.77 -12.03
N SER A 70 5.68 -6.71 -11.91
CA SER A 70 6.51 -5.77 -12.68
C SER A 70 6.62 -6.10 -14.17
N GLU A 71 6.34 -7.34 -14.55
CA GLU A 71 6.38 -7.83 -15.94
C GLU A 71 4.98 -8.20 -16.44
N PRO A 72 4.69 -8.06 -17.75
CA PRO A 72 3.46 -8.56 -18.33
C PRO A 72 3.31 -10.08 -18.16
N ASP A 73 2.07 -10.56 -18.09
CA ASP A 73 1.73 -11.98 -17.93
C ASP A 73 2.34 -12.61 -16.66
N TRP A 74 2.52 -11.80 -15.60
CA TRP A 74 3.06 -12.24 -14.31
C TRP A 74 2.21 -13.34 -13.66
N ASP A 75 0.91 -13.38 -13.97
CA ASP A 75 -0.04 -14.38 -13.48
C ASP A 75 -0.20 -15.59 -14.41
N GLY A 76 0.46 -15.60 -15.58
CA GLY A 76 0.30 -16.64 -16.61
C GLY A 76 -1.05 -16.65 -17.33
N HIS A 77 -1.86 -15.61 -17.15
CA HIS A 77 -3.19 -15.45 -17.72
C HIS A 77 -3.37 -14.15 -18.52
N GLY A 78 -2.25 -13.52 -18.92
CA GLY A 78 -2.21 -12.33 -19.74
C GLY A 78 -2.47 -11.04 -18.95
N ALA A 79 -2.26 -11.03 -17.63
CA ALA A 79 -2.34 -9.80 -16.86
C ALA A 79 -1.35 -8.74 -17.36
N LEU A 80 -1.76 -7.48 -17.27
CA LEU A 80 -0.86 -6.36 -17.49
C LEU A 80 0.09 -6.23 -16.29
N GLN A 81 1.29 -5.71 -16.56
CA GLN A 81 2.19 -5.27 -15.50
C GLN A 81 1.56 -4.14 -14.67
N ALA A 82 2.01 -4.00 -13.43
CA ALA A 82 1.62 -2.92 -12.55
C ALA A 82 1.80 -1.55 -13.22
N ASN A 83 0.76 -0.73 -13.16
CA ASN A 83 0.80 0.62 -13.70
C ASN A 83 1.46 1.58 -12.70
N GLU A 84 2.56 2.21 -13.11
CA GLU A 84 3.34 3.12 -12.24
C GLU A 84 2.50 4.26 -11.64
N MET A 85 1.54 4.80 -12.40
CA MET A 85 0.68 5.88 -11.91
C MET A 85 -0.38 5.37 -10.94
N ALA A 86 -0.94 4.18 -11.19
CA ALA A 86 -1.84 3.52 -10.23
C ALA A 86 -1.11 3.24 -8.91
N VAL A 87 0.14 2.76 -8.95
CA VAL A 87 1.00 2.55 -7.77
C VAL A 87 1.25 3.85 -7.01
N ARG A 88 1.52 4.95 -7.72
CA ARG A 88 1.66 6.28 -7.09
C ARG A 88 0.38 6.71 -6.36
N TRP A 89 -0.77 6.58 -7.02
CA TRP A 89 -2.06 6.88 -6.40
C TRP A 89 -2.38 5.94 -5.23
N ALA A 90 -1.96 4.68 -5.30
CA ALA A 90 -2.11 3.72 -4.22
C ALA A 90 -1.32 4.14 -2.96
N PHE A 91 -0.10 4.65 -3.11
CA PHE A 91 0.64 5.22 -1.98
C PHE A 91 -0.07 6.44 -1.38
N GLN A 92 -0.60 7.34 -2.23
CA GLN A 92 -1.35 8.49 -1.74
C GLN A 92 -2.63 8.05 -1.00
N PHE A 93 -3.37 7.08 -1.54
CA PHE A 93 -4.53 6.50 -0.90
C PHE A 93 -4.16 5.91 0.48
N ALA A 94 -3.08 5.13 0.55
CA ALA A 94 -2.59 4.53 1.79
C ALA A 94 -2.19 5.58 2.84
N LEU A 95 -1.57 6.70 2.42
CA LEU A 95 -1.24 7.84 3.30
C LEU A 95 -2.49 8.52 3.85
N SER A 96 -3.54 8.59 3.04
CA SER A 96 -4.79 9.26 3.39
C SER A 96 -5.72 8.40 4.25
N LEU A 97 -5.44 7.11 4.44
CA LEU A 97 -6.29 6.23 5.25
C LEU A 97 -6.24 6.60 6.75
N PRO A 98 -7.41 6.79 7.41
CA PRO A 98 -7.48 6.99 8.84
C PRO A 98 -6.89 5.81 9.66
N ARG A 99 -6.31 6.14 10.81
CA ARG A 99 -5.58 5.19 11.66
C ARG A 99 -6.46 4.21 12.41
N ASP A 100 -7.72 4.57 12.63
CA ASP A 100 -8.75 3.77 13.30
C ASP A 100 -9.30 2.66 12.39
N LEU A 101 -8.95 2.67 11.10
CA LEU A 101 -9.36 1.63 10.16
C LEU A 101 -8.36 0.46 10.13
N PRO A 102 -8.86 -0.77 9.96
CA PRO A 102 -8.00 -1.93 9.71
C PRO A 102 -7.14 -1.72 8.46
N LEU A 103 -5.99 -2.39 8.44
CA LEU A 103 -5.12 -2.39 7.29
C LEU A 103 -5.76 -3.19 6.14
N PRO A 104 -5.84 -2.63 4.92
CA PRO A 104 -6.17 -3.43 3.75
C PRO A 104 -5.02 -4.35 3.36
N GLN A 105 -5.33 -5.37 2.57
CA GLN A 105 -4.38 -6.15 1.80
C GLN A 105 -4.32 -5.58 0.37
N PRO A 106 -3.17 -5.07 -0.09
CA PRO A 106 -3.00 -4.64 -1.47
C PRO A 106 -2.79 -5.83 -2.42
N SER A 107 -3.16 -5.65 -3.69
CA SER A 107 -2.90 -6.56 -4.81
C SER A 107 -2.84 -5.78 -6.13
N ILE A 108 -2.28 -6.38 -7.17
CA ILE A 108 -2.35 -5.84 -8.54
C ILE A 108 -3.46 -6.58 -9.29
N ASP A 109 -4.37 -5.82 -9.88
CA ASP A 109 -5.42 -6.37 -10.73
C ASP A 109 -4.88 -6.65 -12.14
N LYS A 110 -5.58 -7.51 -12.88
CA LYS A 110 -5.19 -7.97 -14.23
C LYS A 110 -4.98 -6.85 -15.26
N ASP A 111 -5.49 -5.65 -15.01
CA ASP A 111 -5.36 -4.45 -15.84
C ASP A 111 -4.23 -3.52 -15.36
N GLY A 112 -3.45 -3.93 -14.35
CA GLY A 112 -2.35 -3.17 -13.79
C GLY A 112 -2.78 -2.12 -12.78
N GLU A 113 -4.07 -2.08 -12.38
CA GLU A 113 -4.54 -1.25 -11.28
C GLU A 113 -4.14 -1.83 -9.92
N VAL A 114 -4.14 -0.99 -8.88
CA VAL A 114 -3.86 -1.44 -7.51
C VAL A 114 -5.17 -1.58 -6.76
N SER A 115 -5.46 -2.78 -6.27
CA SER A 115 -6.63 -3.08 -5.47
C SER A 115 -6.28 -3.20 -3.98
N PHE A 116 -7.15 -2.68 -3.13
CA PHE A 116 -7.07 -2.78 -1.68
C PHE A 116 -8.28 -3.55 -1.17
N GLU A 117 -8.06 -4.66 -0.48
CA GLU A 117 -9.13 -5.48 0.07
C GLU A 117 -9.13 -5.48 1.61
N TRP A 118 -10.30 -5.26 2.18
CA TRP A 118 -10.60 -5.55 3.58
C TRP A 118 -11.48 -6.79 3.63
N TYR A 119 -10.90 -7.92 4.00
CA TYR A 119 -11.59 -9.20 4.12
C TYR A 119 -11.78 -9.59 5.59
N LEU A 120 -13.03 -9.67 6.05
CA LEU A 120 -13.41 -10.17 7.39
C LEU A 120 -14.17 -11.50 7.32
N GLY A 121 -14.51 -11.99 6.13
CA GLY A 121 -15.15 -13.28 5.91
C GLY A 121 -15.89 -13.38 4.57
N PRO A 122 -16.48 -14.55 4.24
CA PRO A 122 -17.05 -14.82 2.91
C PRO A 122 -18.17 -13.88 2.45
N ARG A 123 -18.81 -13.17 3.40
CA ARG A 123 -19.85 -12.18 3.11
C ARG A 123 -19.57 -10.83 3.78
N ALA A 124 -18.31 -10.60 4.15
CA ALA A 124 -17.86 -9.38 4.81
C ALA A 124 -16.55 -8.98 4.12
N VAL A 125 -16.67 -8.32 2.97
CA VAL A 125 -15.53 -7.84 2.18
C VAL A 125 -15.80 -6.43 1.67
N PHE A 126 -14.77 -5.61 1.62
CA PHE A 126 -14.79 -4.32 0.95
C PHE A 126 -13.53 -4.20 0.11
N SER A 127 -13.65 -3.77 -1.14
CA SER A 127 -12.52 -3.58 -2.05
C SER A 127 -12.55 -2.18 -2.67
N VAL A 128 -11.35 -1.65 -2.93
CA VAL A 128 -11.13 -0.39 -3.64
C VAL A 128 -10.03 -0.62 -4.67
N SER A 129 -10.34 -0.50 -5.96
CA SER A 129 -9.36 -0.42 -7.03
C SER A 129 -8.97 1.03 -7.30
N VAL A 130 -7.68 1.27 -7.51
CA VAL A 130 -7.07 2.56 -7.80
C VAL A 130 -6.55 2.57 -9.24
N ALA A 131 -7.20 3.37 -10.06
CA ALA A 131 -6.87 3.52 -11.47
C ALA A 131 -5.71 4.52 -11.70
N PRO A 132 -5.03 4.48 -12.86
CA PRO A 132 -3.92 5.37 -13.18
C PRO A 132 -4.28 6.86 -13.20
N ASN A 133 -5.56 7.20 -13.38
CA ASN A 133 -6.05 8.58 -13.40
C ASN A 133 -6.48 9.10 -12.01
N GLY A 134 -6.28 8.31 -10.94
CA GLY A 134 -6.70 8.65 -9.58
C GLY A 134 -8.17 8.34 -9.28
N THR A 135 -8.88 7.68 -10.20
CA THR A 135 -10.22 7.17 -9.95
C THR A 135 -10.18 5.97 -8.99
N LEU A 136 -11.08 5.97 -8.02
CA LEU A 136 -11.28 4.93 -7.03
C LEU A 136 -12.60 4.19 -7.32
N SER A 137 -12.51 2.96 -7.82
CA SER A 137 -13.69 2.10 -7.96
C SER A 137 -13.81 1.23 -6.72
N TYR A 138 -14.97 1.20 -6.07
CA TYR A 138 -15.14 0.43 -4.84
C TYR A 138 -16.34 -0.50 -4.88
N ALA A 139 -16.25 -1.59 -4.14
CA ALA A 139 -17.34 -2.55 -3.94
C ALA A 139 -17.32 -3.07 -2.51
N GLY A 140 -18.50 -3.25 -1.93
CA GLY A 140 -18.68 -3.78 -0.58
C GLY A 140 -19.74 -4.85 -0.52
N LEU A 141 -19.49 -5.90 0.25
CA LEU A 141 -20.42 -6.97 0.59
C LEU A 141 -20.54 -7.06 2.11
N TYR A 142 -21.75 -6.84 2.62
CA TYR A 142 -22.11 -6.86 4.04
C TYR A 142 -23.29 -7.83 4.25
N GLY A 143 -22.98 -9.11 4.46
CA GLY A 143 -23.95 -10.19 4.49
C GLY A 143 -24.69 -10.31 3.15
N HIS A 144 -25.96 -9.91 3.13
CA HIS A 144 -26.80 -9.90 1.92
C HIS A 144 -26.85 -8.53 1.22
N ARG A 145 -26.26 -7.50 1.83
CA ARG A 145 -26.26 -6.14 1.28
C ARG A 145 -24.99 -5.92 0.48
N LYS A 146 -25.10 -5.15 -0.60
CA LYS A 146 -23.97 -4.75 -1.43
C LYS A 146 -23.96 -3.24 -1.60
N CYS A 147 -22.79 -2.67 -1.81
CA CYS A 147 -22.61 -1.32 -2.34
C CYS A 147 -21.51 -1.34 -3.40
N TYR A 148 -21.55 -0.38 -4.30
CA TYR A 148 -20.48 -0.13 -5.25
C TYR A 148 -20.57 1.31 -5.72
N GLY A 149 -19.47 1.84 -6.21
CA GLY A 149 -19.42 3.19 -6.73
C GLY A 149 -18.04 3.52 -7.28
N VAL A 150 -17.93 4.76 -7.75
CA VAL A 150 -16.70 5.31 -8.30
C VAL A 150 -16.55 6.71 -7.73
N GLU A 151 -15.37 7.02 -7.23
CA GLU A 151 -14.99 8.33 -6.69
C GLU A 151 -13.63 8.75 -7.26
N SER A 152 -13.20 9.97 -6.98
CA SER A 152 -11.84 10.44 -7.30
C SER A 152 -11.05 10.64 -6.02
N LEU A 153 -9.76 10.30 -6.06
CA LEU A 153 -8.84 10.58 -4.96
C LEU A 153 -8.29 12.01 -5.08
N ASP A 154 -8.66 12.85 -4.13
CA ASP A 154 -8.14 14.21 -4.00
C ASP A 154 -7.15 14.29 -2.82
N SER A 155 -7.34 15.23 -1.89
CA SER A 155 -6.51 15.40 -0.68
C SER A 155 -6.88 14.45 0.46
N SER A 156 -8.01 13.76 0.37
CA SER A 156 -8.52 12.85 1.40
C SER A 156 -9.30 11.70 0.76
N VAL A 157 -9.42 10.59 1.49
CA VAL A 157 -10.24 9.46 1.06
C VAL A 157 -11.72 9.88 1.03
N PRO A 158 -12.45 9.64 -0.07
CA PRO A 158 -13.87 9.95 -0.16
C PRO A 158 -14.70 9.31 0.97
N GLU A 159 -15.63 10.08 1.54
CA GLU A 159 -16.47 9.61 2.66
C GLU A 159 -17.23 8.30 2.36
N PRO A 160 -17.76 8.05 1.15
CA PRO A 160 -18.43 6.78 0.85
C PRO A 160 -17.53 5.55 1.06
N ILE A 161 -16.23 5.69 0.79
CA ILE A 161 -15.23 4.63 1.00
C ILE A 161 -14.96 4.44 2.50
N LEU A 162 -14.76 5.53 3.24
CA LEU A 162 -14.56 5.49 4.69
C LEU A 162 -15.76 4.87 5.42
N GLU A 163 -16.97 5.27 5.04
CA GLU A 163 -18.21 4.73 5.58
C GLU A 163 -18.36 3.24 5.25
N GLY A 164 -17.98 2.82 4.04
CA GLY A 164 -17.96 1.42 3.64
C GLY A 164 -17.06 0.56 4.52
N ILE A 165 -15.82 1.00 4.76
CA ILE A 165 -14.86 0.28 5.61
C ILE A 165 -15.36 0.24 7.07
N ARG A 166 -15.86 1.35 7.61
CA ARG A 166 -16.41 1.40 8.99
C ARG A 166 -17.65 0.53 9.15
N ARG A 167 -18.47 0.44 8.12
CA ARG A 167 -19.64 -0.44 8.11
C ARG A 167 -19.22 -1.91 8.12
N LEU A 168 -18.20 -2.27 7.34
CA LEU A 168 -17.67 -3.62 7.30
C LEU A 168 -17.24 -4.09 8.71
N THR A 169 -16.49 -3.26 9.44
CA THR A 169 -16.01 -3.60 10.78
C THR A 169 -17.15 -3.70 11.80
N ARG A 170 -18.17 -2.84 11.70
CA ARG A 170 -19.37 -2.91 12.54
C ARG A 170 -20.19 -4.17 12.29
N ASP A 171 -20.51 -4.47 11.04
CA ASP A 171 -21.38 -5.60 10.68
C ASP A 171 -20.69 -6.94 10.99
N ALA A 172 -19.37 -7.05 10.79
CA ALA A 172 -18.61 -8.26 11.13
C ALA A 172 -18.70 -8.62 12.63
N SER A 173 -18.67 -7.63 13.52
CA SER A 173 -18.87 -7.87 14.97
C SER A 173 -20.25 -8.42 15.33
N ALA A 174 -21.27 -8.17 14.50
CA ALA A 174 -22.63 -8.67 14.73
C ALA A 174 -22.82 -10.14 14.31
N PHE A 175 -21.91 -10.69 13.50
CA PHE A 175 -21.96 -12.10 13.07
C PHE A 175 -21.12 -13.04 13.95
N ALA A 176 -20.36 -12.51 14.91
CA ALA A 176 -19.45 -13.27 15.78
C ALA A 176 -20.05 -13.62 17.17
N GLY A 177 -21.33 -13.33 17.40
CA GLY A 177 -22.07 -13.69 18.62
C GLY A 177 -23.24 -14.62 18.31
#